data_AF-A0A7V6M3I3-F1
#
_entry.id   AF-A0A7V6M3I3-F1
#
_cell.length_a   1.000
_cell.length_b   1.000
_cell.length_c   1.000
_cell.angle_alpha   90.00
_cell.angle_beta   90.00
_cell.angle_gamma   90.00
#
_symmetry.space_group_name_H-M   'P 1'
#
loop_
_entity.id
_entity.type
_entity.pdbx_description
1 polymer ?
#
loop_
_entity_poly.entity_id
_entity_poly.type
_entity_poly.pdbx_seq_one_letter_code
_entity_poly.pdbx_strand_id
1 'polypeptide(L)'
;MKKFFNYKYGRKMFFIFAAIGTLFLIVAQCGFSKTIQLILMIIGAVFVLGGYLWMFILYKCPHCDTRLPWDGGLPNHCPSCGEKLN
;
A
#
# COMPACT_ATOMS: atom_id res chain seq x y z
N MET A 1 16.30 13.47 6.04
CA MET A 1 15.43 12.85 7.06
C MET A 1 14.89 11.51 6.51
N LYS A 2 15.60 10.41 6.71
CA LYS A 2 15.11 9.06 6.35
C LYS A 2 14.11 8.66 7.44
N LYS A 3 12.82 8.96 7.24
CA LYS A 3 11.77 8.54 8.17
C LYS A 3 11.78 7.01 8.21
N PHE A 4 12.01 6.47 9.40
CA PHE A 4 11.78 5.08 9.80
C PHE A 4 10.29 4.75 9.62
N PHE A 5 9.81 4.63 8.39
CA PHE A 5 8.47 4.15 8.13
C PHE A 5 8.49 2.63 8.26
N ASN A 6 8.02 2.18 9.41
CA ASN A 6 7.85 0.77 9.71
C ASN A 6 7.05 0.09 8.58
N TYR A 7 7.70 -0.84 7.86
CA TYR A 7 7.08 -1.63 6.81
C TYR A 7 5.84 -2.42 7.34
N LYS A 8 5.74 -2.66 8.67
CA LYS A 8 4.53 -3.16 9.35
C LYS A 8 3.32 -2.26 9.15
N TYR A 9 3.50 -0.94 9.30
CA TYR A 9 2.43 0.03 9.08
C TYR A 9 2.13 0.22 7.60
N GLY A 10 3.14 0.11 6.72
CA GLY A 10 2.97 0.16 5.27
C GLY A 10 1.99 -0.89 4.74
N ARG A 11 2.11 -2.15 5.19
CA ARG A 11 1.18 -3.23 4.78
C ARG A 11 -0.25 -3.00 5.27
N LYS A 12 -0.43 -2.58 6.53
CA LYS A 12 -1.77 -2.27 7.07
C LYS A 12 -2.41 -1.08 6.37
N MET A 13 -1.65 0.00 6.16
CA MET A 13 -2.11 1.16 5.40
C MET A 13 -2.50 0.76 3.98
N PHE A 14 -1.68 -0.04 3.28
CA PHE A 14 -2.02 -0.53 1.94
C PHE A 14 -3.38 -1.25 1.91
N PHE A 15 -3.61 -2.19 2.83
CA PHE A 15 -4.90 -2.91 2.89
C PHE A 15 -6.08 -1.97 3.16
N ILE A 16 -5.91 -0.95 4.02
CA ILE A 16 -6.95 0.04 4.30
C ILE A 16 -7.23 0.90 3.06
N PHE A 17 -6.19 1.43 2.41
CA PHE A 17 -6.31 2.23 1.19
C PHE A 17 -6.92 1.42 0.03
N ALA A 18 -6.51 0.16 -0.13
CA ALA A 18 -7.06 -0.75 -1.13
C ALA A 18 -8.53 -1.08 -0.86
N ALA A 19 -8.90 -1.34 0.40
CA ALA A 19 -10.29 -1.61 0.78
C ALA A 19 -11.19 -0.39 0.51
N ILE A 20 -10.75 0.81 0.91
CA ILE A 20 -11.49 2.06 0.66
C ILE A 20 -11.61 2.32 -0.85
N GLY A 21 -10.52 2.21 -1.60
CA GLY A 21 -10.54 2.41 -3.06
C GLY A 21 -11.46 1.43 -3.78
N THR A 22 -11.47 0.16 -3.35
CA THR A 22 -12.38 -0.86 -3.90
C THR A 22 -13.84 -0.54 -3.60
N LEU A 23 -14.14 -0.08 -2.38
CA LEU A 23 -15.49 0.37 -1.98
C LEU A 23 -15.98 1.52 -2.88
N PHE A 24 -15.13 2.51 -3.14
CA PHE A 24 -15.47 3.62 -4.03
C PHE A 24 -15.77 3.15 -5.46
N LEU A 25 -15.05 2.15 -5.98
CA LEU A 25 -15.31 1.58 -7.31
C LEU A 25 -16.64 0.82 -7.36
N ILE A 26 -17.02 0.12 -6.29
CA ILE A 26 -18.32 -0.55 -6.18
C ILE A 26 -19.45 0.48 -6.12
N VAL A 27 -19.29 1.53 -5.30
CA VAL A 27 -20.29 2.61 -5.18
C VAL A 27 -20.47 3.36 -6.51
N ALA A 28 -19.40 3.51 -7.30
CA ALA A 28 -19.48 4.12 -8.64
C ALA A 28 -20.42 3.37 -9.59
N GLN A 29 -20.70 2.09 -9.35
CA GLN A 29 -21.61 1.29 -10.17
C GLN A 29 -23.08 1.37 -9.73
N CYS A 30 -23.40 2.04 -8.62
CA CYS A 30 -24.76 2.07 -8.03
C CYS A 30 -25.75 3.04 -8.73
N GLY A 31 -25.61 3.27 -10.04
CA GLY A 31 -26.59 4.03 -10.82
C GLY A 31 -26.43 5.55 -10.81
N PHE A 32 -25.21 6.06 -10.67
CA PHE A 32 -24.92 7.50 -10.82
C PHE A 32 -24.89 7.96 -12.28
N SER A 33 -24.99 9.28 -12.49
CA SER A 33 -24.73 9.90 -13.80
C SER A 33 -23.34 9.52 -14.33
N LYS A 34 -23.21 9.33 -15.66
CA LYS A 34 -21.96 8.93 -16.33
C LYS A 34 -20.77 9.81 -15.94
N THR A 35 -20.98 11.11 -15.75
CA THR A 35 -19.94 12.06 -15.33
C THR A 35 -19.44 11.76 -13.92
N ILE A 36 -20.35 11.52 -12.98
CA ILE A 36 -20.02 11.23 -11.57
C ILE A 36 -19.35 9.86 -11.46
N GLN A 37 -19.84 8.87 -12.21
CA GLN A 37 -19.25 7.54 -12.28
C GLN A 37 -17.80 7.58 -12.77
N LEU A 38 -17.49 8.38 -13.80
CA LEU A 38 -16.15 8.50 -14.35
C LEU A 38 -15.19 9.18 -13.34
N ILE A 39 -15.65 10.23 -12.66
CA ILE A 39 -14.88 10.90 -11.60
C ILE A 39 -14.57 9.94 -10.44
N LEU A 40 -15.58 9.21 -9.95
CA LEU A 40 -15.40 8.23 -8.88
C LEU A 40 -14.45 7.10 -9.28
N MET A 41 -14.51 6.63 -10.54
CA MET A 41 -13.58 5.64 -11.06
C MET A 41 -12.13 6.14 -11.06
N ILE A 42 -11.90 7.37 -11.53
CA ILE A 42 -10.55 7.96 -11.53
C ILE A 42 -10.02 8.07 -10.10
N ILE A 43 -10.82 8.58 -9.16
CA ILE A 43 -10.42 8.74 -7.76
C ILE A 43 -10.09 7.38 -7.13
N GLY A 44 -10.96 6.38 -7.33
CA GLY A 44 -10.73 5.02 -6.83
C GLY A 44 -9.47 4.40 -7.41
N ALA A 45 -9.23 4.56 -8.72
CA ALA A 45 -8.05 4.06 -9.39
C ALA A 45 -6.76 4.70 -8.86
N VAL A 46 -6.75 6.03 -8.65
CA VAL A 46 -5.61 6.74 -8.07
C VAL A 46 -5.33 6.28 -6.63
N PHE A 47 -6.36 6.04 -5.83
CA PHE A 47 -6.19 5.54 -4.46
C PHE A 47 -5.58 4.14 -4.42
N VAL A 48 -6.04 3.23 -5.29
CA VAL A 48 -5.49 1.88 -5.39
C VAL A 48 -4.04 1.92 -5.89
N LEU A 49 -3.77 2.63 -6.99
CA LEU A 49 -2.42 2.76 -7.55
C LEU A 49 -1.46 3.47 -6.60
N GLY A 50 -1.91 4.52 -5.92
CA GLY A 50 -1.16 5.22 -4.90
C GLY A 50 -0.79 4.31 -3.74
N GLY A 51 -1.73 3.47 -3.28
CA GLY A 51 -1.46 2.43 -2.28
C GLY A 51 -0.39 1.44 -2.74
N TYR A 52 -0.49 0.94 -3.98
CA TYR A 52 0.50 0.01 -4.53
C TYR A 52 1.89 0.64 -4.64
N LEU A 53 2.00 1.88 -5.11
CA LEU A 53 3.26 2.63 -5.16
C LEU A 53 3.85 2.83 -3.76
N TRP A 54 3.01 3.18 -2.80
CA TRP A 54 3.43 3.35 -1.40
C TRP A 54 3.99 2.06 -0.82
N MET A 55 3.34 0.92 -1.13
CA MET A 55 3.85 -0.39 -0.76
C MET A 55 5.20 -0.66 -1.40
N PHE A 56 5.35 -0.40 -2.71
CA PHE A 56 6.59 -0.69 -3.44
C PHE A 56 7.80 0.10 -2.94
N ILE A 57 7.58 1.34 -2.47
CA ILE A 57 8.62 2.19 -1.89
C ILE A 57 8.93 1.77 -0.44
N LEU A 58 7.91 1.42 0.36
CA LEU A 58 8.09 1.06 1.78
C LEU A 58 8.51 -0.40 2.00
N TYR A 59 8.34 -1.30 1.03
CA TYR A 59 8.76 -2.71 1.12
C TYR A 59 10.26 -2.93 0.88
N LYS A 60 11.08 -1.99 1.34
CA LYS A 60 12.53 -2.05 1.27
C LYS A 60 13.12 -1.97 2.67
N CYS A 61 14.15 -2.77 2.92
CA CYS A 61 14.91 -2.66 4.16
C CYS A 61 15.66 -1.30 4.17
N PRO A 62 15.55 -0.50 5.24
CA PRO A 62 16.23 0.81 5.30
C PRO A 62 17.76 0.72 5.40
N HIS A 63 18.29 -0.47 5.72
CA HIS A 63 19.72 -0.70 5.89
C HIS A 63 20.41 -1.29 4.65
N CYS A 64 19.77 -2.27 3.98
CA CYS A 64 20.38 -2.96 2.83
C CYS A 64 19.62 -2.76 1.51
N ASP A 65 18.55 -1.97 1.49
CA ASP A 65 17.67 -1.73 0.33
C ASP A 65 17.05 -3.00 -0.29
N THR A 66 17.27 -4.17 0.33
CA THR A 66 16.78 -5.45 -0.18
C THR A 66 15.28 -5.52 0.03
N ARG A 67 14.57 -6.00 -0.99
CA ARG A 67 13.11 -6.22 -0.91
C ARG A 67 12.84 -7.33 0.10
N LEU A 68 12.02 -7.04 1.09
CA LEU A 68 11.63 -8.07 2.05
C LEU A 68 10.67 -9.07 1.39
N PRO A 69 10.80 -10.37 1.70
CA PRO A 69 9.84 -11.38 1.26
C PRO A 69 8.43 -11.00 1.71
N TRP A 70 7.46 -11.19 0.81
CA TRP A 70 6.04 -10.94 1.09
C TRP A 70 5.44 -12.10 1.91
N ASP A 71 6.04 -13.27 1.76
CA ASP A 71 5.74 -14.58 2.30
C ASP A 71 6.26 -14.75 3.74
N GLY A 72 5.36 -15.14 4.65
CA GLY A 72 5.68 -15.37 6.06
C GLY A 72 5.62 -14.10 6.91
N GLY A 73 5.16 -14.25 8.16
CA GLY A 73 4.91 -13.14 9.09
C GLY A 73 6.07 -12.17 9.22
N LEU A 74 5.76 -10.90 9.52
CA LEU A 74 6.71 -9.80 9.51
C LEU A 74 7.95 -10.09 10.39
N PRO A 75 9.12 -10.34 9.79
CA PRO A 75 10.30 -10.73 10.54
C PRO A 75 10.85 -9.50 11.27
N ASN A 76 11.08 -9.61 12.58
CA ASN A 76 11.68 -8.51 13.36
C ASN A 76 13.11 -8.17 12.91
N HIS A 77 13.71 -9.03 12.08
CA HIS A 77 15.05 -8.92 11.53
C HIS A 77 15.03 -9.11 10.00
N CYS A 78 15.89 -8.38 9.28
CA CYS A 78 15.97 -8.53 7.83
C CYS A 78 16.67 -9.87 7.50
N PRO A 79 16.11 -10.71 6.63
CA PRO A 79 16.75 -11.98 6.25
C PRO A 79 18.04 -11.80 5.46
N SER A 80 18.27 -10.63 4.87
CA SER A 80 19.47 -10.35 4.07
C SER A 80 20.59 -9.65 4.84
N CYS A 81 20.27 -8.76 5.79
CA CYS A 81 21.30 -8.03 6.56
C CYS A 81 21.31 -8.34 8.07
N GLY A 82 20.33 -9.08 8.59
CA GLY A 82 20.23 -9.44 10.01
C GLY A 82 19.85 -8.29 10.95
N GLU A 83 19.87 -7.04 10.49
CA GLU A 83 19.49 -5.88 11.31
C GLU A 83 18.01 -5.89 11.68
N LYS A 84 17.73 -5.36 12.88
CA LYS A 84 16.36 -5.19 13.37
C LYS A 84 15.61 -4.23 12.47
N LEU A 85 14.52 -4.69 11.87
CA LEU A 85 13.55 -3.78 11.28
C LEU A 85 12.65 -3.26 12.41
N ASN A 86 13.06 -2.14 13.01
CA ASN A 86 12.26 -1.42 13.98
C ASN A 86 11.52 -0.26 13.33
#